data_AF-A0A2I2YLV9-F1
#
_entry.id   AF-A0A2I2YLV9-F1
#
_cell.length_a   1.000
_cell.length_b   1.000
_cell.length_c   1.000
_cell.angle_alpha   90.00
_cell.angle_beta   90.00
_cell.angle_gamma   90.00
#
_symmetry.space_group_name_H-M   'P 1'
#
loop_
_entity.id
_entity.type
_entity.pdbx_description
1 polymer ?
#
loop_
_entity_poly.entity_id
_entity_poly.type
_entity_poly.pdbx_seq_one_letter_code
_entity_poly.pdbx_strand_id
1 'polypeptide(L)'
;MKIKDGKKPSFPWFGMDIGGTLVNLSYFEPIAITAEEEQEVESLKSIRKYLISNVACGSTGIRDVHLELKDLTLFGRRGNLHFIRFPTQDLPTFIQMGRDKNFSTLQTVLCATGGGAYKFEKDFRTIGNLHLHKLDELDCLCYYLANASEPQQCQKMPFNLDDPYPLLVVNIGSGVSILAVNSKDIYKRMTGTSLGEGTFLGLCSLLTGCESFEEALEMAFQSFRNMIYKEKRESVSKEDLARATLVTITNNFGSVARIVVFVGNVLCVNTLSMKLLAYAPDLWSKGQLKALFLKHEGYFGAVSALLGLPNFS
;
A
#
# COMPACT_ATOMS: atom_id res chain seq x y z
N MET A 1 -1.15 -23.98 -6.14
CA MET A 1 0.31 -23.94 -6.39
C MET A 1 1.03 -24.61 -5.23
N LYS A 2 1.65 -25.79 -5.42
CA LYS A 2 2.51 -26.40 -4.39
C LYS A 2 3.89 -25.77 -4.55
N ILE A 3 4.26 -24.87 -3.64
CA ILE A 3 5.62 -24.32 -3.56
C ILE A 3 6.51 -25.47 -3.07
N LYS A 4 7.64 -25.71 -3.76
CA LYS A 4 8.63 -26.74 -3.40
C LYS A 4 9.03 -26.61 -1.93
N ASP A 5 9.20 -27.73 -1.23
CA ASP A 5 9.69 -27.81 0.16
C ASP A 5 11.12 -27.26 0.27
N GLY A 6 11.24 -25.93 0.34
CA GLY A 6 12.40 -25.23 0.86
C GLY A 6 12.40 -25.25 2.39
N LYS A 7 13.56 -24.93 2.98
CA LYS A 7 13.70 -24.77 4.43
C LYS A 7 12.69 -23.72 4.90
N LYS A 8 11.87 -24.05 5.91
CA LYS A 8 10.84 -23.13 6.41
C LYS A 8 11.53 -21.96 7.15
N PRO A 9 11.19 -20.69 6.86
CA PRO A 9 11.75 -19.57 7.59
C PRO A 9 11.35 -19.63 9.07
N SER A 10 12.26 -19.26 9.98
CA SER A 10 11.95 -19.11 11.41
C SER A 10 10.97 -17.96 11.62
N PHE A 11 10.19 -17.99 12.71
CA PHE A 11 9.35 -16.86 13.08
C PHE A 11 10.21 -15.73 13.67
N PRO A 12 9.78 -14.45 13.56
CA PRO A 12 8.49 -13.96 13.04
C PRO A 12 8.48 -13.56 11.55
N TRP A 13 7.44 -13.94 10.81
CA TRP A 13 7.36 -13.62 9.38
C TRP A 13 6.79 -12.23 9.10
N PHE A 14 7.64 -11.35 8.56
CA PHE A 14 7.30 -9.99 8.17
C PHE A 14 7.66 -9.70 6.72
N GLY A 15 6.87 -8.84 6.10
CA GLY A 15 7.25 -8.10 4.90
C GLY A 15 6.93 -6.64 5.07
N MET A 16 7.86 -5.78 4.69
CA MET A 16 7.74 -4.33 4.88
C MET A 16 7.80 -3.59 3.53
N ASP A 17 7.00 -2.56 3.38
CA ASP A 17 7.12 -1.59 2.30
C ASP A 17 7.37 -0.23 2.93
N ILE A 18 8.56 0.33 2.67
CA ILE A 18 8.99 1.59 3.24
C ILE A 18 8.81 2.67 2.16
N GLY A 19 7.62 3.25 2.14
CA GLY A 19 7.26 4.34 1.25
C GLY A 19 7.92 5.67 1.64
N GLY A 20 7.58 6.74 0.90
CA GLY A 20 8.00 8.09 1.24
C GLY A 20 7.22 8.68 2.42
N THR A 21 5.91 8.40 2.48
CA THR A 21 4.99 8.92 3.49
C THR A 21 4.68 7.88 4.56
N LEU A 22 4.37 6.65 4.17
CA LEU A 22 3.94 5.57 5.06
C LEU A 22 4.86 4.36 4.95
N VAL A 23 5.05 3.70 6.08
CA VAL A 23 5.53 2.32 6.12
C VAL A 23 4.32 1.41 6.24
N ASN A 24 4.26 0.38 5.39
CA ASN A 24 3.26 -0.67 5.43
C ASN A 24 3.94 -1.98 5.82
N LEU A 25 3.34 -2.70 6.77
CA LEU A 25 3.85 -3.95 7.33
C LEU A 25 2.78 -5.02 7.17
N SER A 26 3.18 -6.17 6.62
CA SER A 26 2.41 -7.41 6.66
C SER A 26 3.04 -8.35 7.69
N TYR A 27 2.20 -8.92 8.56
CA TYR A 27 2.64 -9.83 9.61
C TYR A 27 1.78 -11.10 9.62
N PHE A 28 2.42 -12.25 9.47
CA PHE A 28 1.74 -13.54 9.57
C PHE A 28 1.81 -14.10 11.00
N GLU A 29 0.66 -14.21 11.63
CA GLU A 29 0.47 -14.76 12.97
C GLU A 29 0.01 -16.22 12.88
N PRO A 30 0.80 -17.21 13.33
CA PRO A 30 0.37 -18.60 13.32
C PRO A 30 -0.77 -18.86 14.33
N ILE A 31 -1.81 -19.58 13.91
CA ILE A 31 -2.95 -19.99 14.77
C ILE A 31 -2.54 -21.18 15.64
N ALA A 32 -1.70 -22.07 15.13
CA ALA A 32 -1.14 -23.20 15.86
C ALA A 32 0.37 -22.98 16.03
N ILE A 33 0.81 -22.85 17.29
CA ILE A 33 2.21 -22.82 17.69
C ILE A 33 2.50 -24.19 18.32
N THR A 34 3.61 -24.83 17.94
CA THR A 34 4.00 -26.11 18.58
C THR A 34 4.63 -25.85 19.94
N ALA A 35 4.56 -26.81 20.87
CA ALA A 35 5.15 -26.67 22.21
C ALA A 35 6.66 -26.33 22.20
N GLU A 36 7.37 -26.76 21.16
CA GLU A 36 8.78 -26.45 20.89
C GLU A 36 9.01 -24.97 20.53
N GLU A 37 8.05 -24.34 19.83
CA GLU A 37 8.05 -22.92 19.49
C GLU A 37 7.50 -22.05 20.63
N GLU A 38 6.80 -22.65 21.59
CA GLU A 38 6.38 -22.00 22.83
C GLU A 38 7.55 -21.72 23.79
N GLN A 39 8.63 -22.52 23.66
CA GLN A 39 9.95 -22.30 24.25
C GLN A 39 10.83 -21.33 23.43
N GLU A 40 10.51 -21.08 22.16
CA GLU A 40 11.14 -20.04 21.36
C GLU A 40 10.73 -18.64 21.89
N VAL A 41 11.58 -18.19 22.82
CA VAL A 41 11.88 -16.82 23.25
C VAL A 41 10.69 -15.95 23.64
N GLU A 42 10.66 -15.54 24.91
CA GLU A 42 9.77 -14.49 25.45
C GLU A 42 9.71 -13.22 24.54
N SER A 43 10.76 -12.95 23.76
CA SER A 43 10.78 -11.90 22.74
C SER A 43 9.74 -12.09 21.64
N LEU A 44 9.50 -13.31 21.12
CA LEU A 44 8.46 -13.58 20.11
C LEU A 44 7.07 -13.26 20.65
N LYS A 45 6.77 -13.67 21.88
CA LYS A 45 5.50 -13.35 22.56
C LYS A 45 5.36 -11.83 22.74
N SER A 46 6.43 -11.15 23.13
CA SER A 46 6.46 -9.69 23.29
C SER A 46 6.28 -8.93 21.96
N ILE A 47 6.83 -9.44 20.85
CA ILE A 47 6.68 -8.87 19.50
C ILE A 47 5.26 -9.09 18.97
N ARG A 48 4.75 -10.33 19.06
CA ARG A 48 3.38 -10.66 18.68
C ARG A 48 2.38 -9.79 19.44
N LYS A 49 2.52 -9.70 20.76
CA LYS A 49 1.67 -8.87 21.61
C LYS A 49 1.73 -7.41 21.20
N TYR A 50 2.92 -6.89 20.89
CA TYR A 50 3.10 -5.50 20.46
C TYR A 50 2.41 -5.21 19.12
N LEU A 51 2.64 -6.03 18.11
CA LEU A 51 2.11 -5.80 16.76
C LEU A 51 0.59 -5.95 16.65
N ILE A 52 0.01 -6.79 17.49
CA ILE A 52 -1.44 -7.02 17.52
C ILE A 52 -2.14 -6.04 18.48
N SER A 53 -1.41 -5.47 19.45
CA SER A 53 -1.94 -4.45 20.35
C SER A 53 -2.30 -3.15 19.61
N ASN A 54 -3.20 -2.37 20.21
CA ASN A 54 -3.64 -1.07 19.68
C ASN A 54 -2.56 0.03 19.76
N VAL A 55 -1.30 -0.31 20.07
CA VAL A 55 -0.16 0.61 20.25
C VAL A 55 1.05 0.15 19.40
N ALA A 56 0.81 -0.64 18.36
CA ALA A 56 1.86 -1.11 17.46
C ALA A 56 2.58 0.08 16.81
N CYS A 57 3.91 0.05 16.76
CA CYS A 57 4.76 1.09 16.17
C CYS A 57 4.67 2.49 16.81
N GLY A 58 4.31 2.58 18.10
CA GLY A 58 4.27 3.84 18.86
C GLY A 58 2.83 4.33 19.10
N SER A 59 2.62 5.64 19.19
CA SER A 59 1.28 6.24 19.26
C SER A 59 0.62 6.46 17.90
N THR A 60 1.35 6.23 16.80
CA THR A 60 0.93 6.57 15.43
C THR A 60 0.67 5.37 14.54
N GLY A 61 1.06 4.16 14.96
CA GLY A 61 0.82 2.96 14.16
C GLY A 61 -0.61 2.44 14.30
N ILE A 62 -1.17 2.05 13.16
CA ILE A 62 -2.55 1.64 13.02
C ILE A 62 -2.58 0.24 12.42
N ARG A 63 -3.28 -0.68 13.09
CA ARG A 63 -3.60 -2.00 12.55
C ARG A 63 -4.96 -1.96 11.88
N ASP A 64 -5.00 -2.19 10.58
CA ASP A 64 -6.23 -2.19 9.78
C ASP A 64 -6.97 -3.54 9.94
N VAL A 65 -7.60 -3.74 11.11
CA VAL A 65 -8.24 -5.00 11.52
C VAL A 65 -9.27 -5.50 10.50
N HIS A 66 -9.95 -4.59 9.80
CA HIS A 66 -10.95 -4.90 8.78
C HIS A 66 -10.35 -5.54 7.51
N LEU A 67 -9.03 -5.48 7.33
CA LEU A 67 -8.32 -6.10 6.21
C LEU A 67 -7.73 -7.47 6.54
N GLU A 68 -7.75 -7.89 7.81
CA GLU A 68 -7.17 -9.15 8.29
C GLU A 68 -7.64 -10.36 7.45
N LEU A 69 -6.70 -11.17 6.98
CA LEU A 69 -6.99 -12.45 6.34
C LEU A 69 -6.89 -13.57 7.36
N LYS A 70 -8.04 -14.15 7.72
CA LYS A 70 -8.14 -15.20 8.73
C LYS A 70 -7.98 -16.60 8.13
N ASP A 71 -7.40 -17.51 8.90
CA ASP A 71 -7.19 -18.93 8.53
C ASP A 71 -6.48 -19.12 7.17
N LEU A 72 -5.53 -18.23 6.88
CA LEU A 72 -4.68 -18.29 5.70
C LEU A 72 -3.64 -19.40 5.86
N THR A 73 -3.49 -20.22 4.83
CA THR A 73 -2.36 -21.16 4.74
C THR A 73 -1.22 -20.50 3.98
N LEU A 74 -0.13 -20.17 4.68
CA LEU A 74 1.08 -19.57 4.11
C LEU A 74 2.31 -20.40 4.47
N PHE A 75 3.15 -20.72 3.48
CA PHE A 75 4.34 -21.59 3.64
C PHE A 75 4.08 -22.90 4.43
N GLY A 76 2.89 -23.49 4.24
CA GLY A 76 2.47 -24.72 4.92
C GLY A 76 2.05 -24.55 6.39
N ARG A 77 1.87 -23.31 6.87
CA ARG A 77 1.37 -22.98 8.22
C ARG A 77 0.01 -22.31 8.10
N ARG A 78 -0.91 -22.61 9.03
CA ARG A 78 -2.18 -21.89 9.15
C ARG A 78 -2.06 -20.73 10.13
N GLY A 79 -2.57 -19.57 9.76
CA GLY A 79 -2.40 -18.34 10.50
C GLY A 79 -3.34 -17.22 10.05
N ASN A 80 -3.21 -16.06 10.68
CA ASN A 80 -3.88 -14.84 10.27
C ASN A 80 -2.82 -13.88 9.70
N LEU A 81 -3.14 -13.20 8.59
CA LEU A 81 -2.31 -12.15 8.04
C LEU A 81 -2.84 -10.78 8.46
N HIS A 82 -2.00 -10.04 9.18
CA HIS A 82 -2.28 -8.71 9.71
C HIS A 82 -1.65 -7.63 8.84
N PHE A 83 -2.31 -6.47 8.80
CA PHE A 83 -1.89 -5.29 8.05
C PHE A 83 -1.74 -4.11 8.99
N ILE A 84 -0.54 -3.53 9.04
CA ILE A 84 -0.17 -2.47 9.98
C ILE A 84 0.53 -1.36 9.20
N ARG A 85 0.16 -0.10 9.44
CA ARG A 85 0.79 1.06 8.81
C ARG A 85 1.17 2.12 9.84
N PHE A 86 2.23 2.87 9.56
CA PHE A 86 2.65 4.00 10.38
C PHE A 86 3.41 5.03 9.53
N PRO A 87 3.51 6.31 9.98
CA PRO A 87 4.28 7.33 9.27
C PRO A 87 5.76 6.96 9.10
N THR A 88 6.34 7.20 7.92
CA THR A 88 7.75 6.90 7.64
C THR A 88 8.71 7.67 8.55
N GLN A 89 8.30 8.85 9.01
CA GLN A 89 9.04 9.64 9.99
C GLN A 89 9.22 8.91 11.33
N ASP A 90 8.34 7.97 11.68
CA ASP A 90 8.38 7.20 12.93
C ASP A 90 9.17 5.89 12.78
N LEU A 91 9.73 5.61 11.60
CA LEU A 91 10.59 4.46 11.35
C LEU A 91 11.78 4.33 12.32
N PRO A 92 12.46 5.43 12.76
CA PRO A 92 13.48 5.33 13.79
C PRO A 92 12.97 4.73 15.11
N THR A 93 11.75 5.06 15.52
CA THR A 93 11.11 4.49 16.73
C THR A 93 10.87 2.99 16.56
N PHE A 94 10.43 2.56 15.37
CA PHE A 94 10.28 1.14 15.05
C PHE A 94 11.63 0.40 15.09
N ILE A 95 12.67 0.98 14.50
CA ILE A 95 14.04 0.41 14.50
C ILE A 95 14.56 0.27 15.94
N GLN A 96 14.38 1.31 16.78
CA GLN A 96 14.81 1.27 18.18
C GLN A 96 14.07 0.18 18.96
N MET A 97 12.75 0.06 18.77
CA MET A 97 11.96 -1.04 19.36
C MET A 97 12.47 -2.41 18.91
N GLY A 98 12.87 -2.54 17.64
CA GLY A 98 13.51 -3.75 17.12
C GLY A 98 14.80 -4.12 17.85
N ARG A 99 15.61 -3.12 18.23
CA ARG A 99 16.82 -3.31 19.05
C ARG A 99 16.45 -3.74 20.47
N ASP A 100 15.56 -3.00 21.12
CA ASP A 100 15.18 -3.21 22.52
C ASP A 100 14.53 -4.59 22.74
N LYS A 101 13.80 -5.08 21.74
CA LYS A 101 13.16 -6.41 21.74
C LYS A 101 14.01 -7.52 21.12
N ASN A 102 15.27 -7.25 20.76
CA ASN A 102 16.23 -8.22 20.19
C ASN A 102 15.72 -8.94 18.92
N PHE A 103 15.15 -8.22 17.96
CA PHE A 103 14.62 -8.81 16.71
C PHE A 103 15.64 -9.71 15.98
N SER A 104 16.93 -9.34 16.01
CA SER A 104 18.01 -10.07 15.34
C SER A 104 18.23 -11.49 15.88
N THR A 105 17.77 -11.79 17.12
CA THR A 105 17.88 -13.14 17.70
C THR A 105 16.83 -14.12 17.14
N LEU A 106 15.78 -13.59 16.51
CA LEU A 106 14.66 -14.38 15.99
C LEU A 106 14.72 -14.54 14.47
N GLN A 107 15.17 -13.49 13.79
CA GLN A 107 15.32 -13.49 12.35
C GLN A 107 16.43 -12.52 11.94
N THR A 108 17.38 -13.01 11.15
CA THR A 108 18.49 -12.19 10.60
C THR A 108 18.12 -11.49 9.30
N VAL A 109 16.99 -11.86 8.69
CA VAL A 109 16.56 -11.38 7.37
C VAL A 109 15.20 -10.69 7.48
N LEU A 110 15.13 -9.42 7.07
CA LEU A 110 13.89 -8.69 6.88
C LEU A 110 13.71 -8.41 5.39
N CYS A 111 12.65 -8.93 4.79
CA CYS A 111 12.29 -8.58 3.44
C CYS A 111 11.60 -7.22 3.43
N ALA A 112 12.10 -6.29 2.63
CA ALA A 112 11.51 -4.98 2.49
C ALA A 112 11.54 -4.47 1.04
N THR A 113 10.56 -3.64 0.69
CA THR A 113 10.47 -2.94 -0.59
C THR A 113 10.24 -1.45 -0.37
N GLY A 114 10.00 -0.71 -1.45
CA GLY A 114 9.84 0.74 -1.44
C GLY A 114 11.18 1.49 -1.43
N GLY A 115 11.14 2.79 -1.76
CA GLY A 115 12.35 3.61 -1.82
C GLY A 115 13.08 3.72 -0.48
N GLY A 116 12.36 3.62 0.63
CA GLY A 116 12.91 3.64 1.98
C GLY A 116 13.76 2.41 2.31
N ALA A 117 13.53 1.26 1.67
CA ALA A 117 14.38 0.08 1.83
C ALA A 117 15.85 0.37 1.51
N TYR A 118 16.10 1.20 0.49
CA TYR A 118 17.44 1.65 0.12
C TYR A 118 17.94 2.76 1.05
N LYS A 119 17.08 3.73 1.39
CA LYS A 119 17.44 4.89 2.21
C LYS A 119 17.86 4.50 3.63
N PHE A 120 17.11 3.58 4.26
CA PHE A 120 17.27 3.20 5.66
C PHE A 120 18.03 1.86 5.85
N GLU A 121 18.63 1.30 4.78
CA GLU A 121 19.34 0.03 4.85
C GLU A 121 20.42 0.01 5.94
N LYS A 122 21.18 1.10 6.06
CA LYS A 122 22.24 1.23 7.08
C LYS A 122 21.67 1.26 8.49
N ASP A 123 20.50 1.88 8.67
CA ASP A 123 19.85 1.97 9.97
C ASP A 123 19.34 0.60 10.41
N PHE A 124 18.78 -0.21 9.51
CA PHE A 124 18.37 -1.58 9.85
C PHE A 124 19.55 -2.48 10.22
N ARG A 125 20.72 -2.33 9.59
CA ARG A 125 21.93 -3.10 9.94
C ARG A 125 22.39 -2.89 11.39
N THR A 126 22.05 -1.75 11.99
CA THR A 126 22.34 -1.49 13.41
C THR A 126 21.54 -2.37 14.37
N ILE A 127 20.44 -2.98 13.92
CA ILE A 127 19.65 -3.94 14.71
C ILE A 127 20.34 -5.31 14.63
N GLY A 128 21.45 -5.48 15.34
CA GLY A 128 22.15 -6.77 15.46
C GLY A 128 22.47 -7.46 14.13
N ASN A 129 22.90 -6.69 13.11
CA ASN A 129 23.19 -7.16 11.74
C ASN A 129 21.98 -7.71 10.97
N LEU A 130 20.77 -7.20 11.23
CA LEU A 130 19.61 -7.51 10.41
C LEU A 130 19.85 -7.08 8.95
N HIS A 131 19.75 -8.04 8.03
CA HIS A 131 19.93 -7.83 6.60
C HIS A 131 18.60 -7.54 5.92
N LEU A 132 18.56 -6.43 5.18
CA LEU A 132 17.37 -6.02 4.44
C LEU A 132 17.43 -6.57 3.02
N HIS A 133 16.54 -7.51 2.69
CA HIS A 133 16.43 -8.10 1.36
C HIS A 133 15.39 -7.34 0.54
N LYS A 134 15.87 -6.71 -0.52
CA LYS A 134 15.10 -5.80 -1.38
C LYS A 134 14.38 -6.61 -2.46
N LEU A 135 13.07 -6.47 -2.52
CA LEU A 135 12.21 -7.17 -3.47
C LEU A 135 11.43 -6.18 -4.33
N ASP A 136 11.17 -6.57 -5.58
CA ASP A 136 10.29 -5.85 -6.48
C ASP A 136 8.83 -6.30 -6.28
N GLU A 137 7.88 -5.37 -6.36
CA GLU A 137 6.46 -5.56 -6.07
C GLU A 137 5.78 -6.43 -7.16
N LEU A 138 5.16 -7.60 -6.85
CA LEU A 138 3.96 -8.13 -7.57
C LEU A 138 3.38 -9.51 -7.10
N ASP A 139 2.13 -9.52 -6.55
CA ASP A 139 1.02 -10.49 -6.77
C ASP A 139 -0.18 -10.25 -5.79
N CYS A 140 -1.44 -9.93 -6.22
CA CYS A 140 -2.67 -9.83 -5.37
C CYS A 140 -4.03 -9.70 -6.15
N LEU A 141 -5.15 -9.87 -5.43
CA LEU A 141 -6.58 -9.95 -5.83
C LEU A 141 -7.28 -8.58 -6.14
N CYS A 142 -7.94 -8.46 -7.31
CA CYS A 142 -8.58 -7.22 -7.85
C CYS A 142 -10.13 -7.14 -7.82
N TYR A 143 -10.66 -5.93 -7.95
CA TYR A 143 -12.06 -5.59 -8.25
C TYR A 143 -12.15 -4.36 -9.20
N TYR A 144 -13.33 -4.01 -9.71
CA TYR A 144 -13.54 -2.80 -10.53
C TYR A 144 -14.82 -2.05 -10.15
N LEU A 145 -14.94 -0.79 -10.60
CA LEU A 145 -16.17 0.00 -10.48
C LEU A 145 -16.91 -0.01 -11.82
N ALA A 146 -18.09 -0.66 -11.87
CA ALA A 146 -18.99 -0.60 -13.01
C ALA A 146 -19.80 0.70 -12.99
N ASN A 147 -20.11 1.27 -14.15
CA ASN A 147 -20.92 2.48 -14.32
C ASN A 147 -20.39 3.69 -13.52
N ALA A 148 -19.06 3.87 -13.46
CA ALA A 148 -18.43 4.96 -12.72
C ALA A 148 -18.85 6.37 -13.20
N SER A 149 -19.33 6.47 -14.44
CA SER A 149 -19.93 7.65 -15.07
C SER A 149 -21.30 8.05 -14.49
N GLU A 150 -22.01 7.12 -13.83
CA GLU A 150 -23.35 7.34 -13.28
C GLU A 150 -23.34 7.14 -11.76
N PRO A 151 -23.23 8.20 -10.95
CA PRO A 151 -23.05 8.09 -9.50
C PRO A 151 -24.11 7.25 -8.78
N GLN A 152 -25.34 7.25 -9.29
CA GLN A 152 -26.49 6.51 -8.74
C GLN A 152 -26.51 5.02 -9.15
N GLN A 153 -25.80 4.65 -10.22
CA GLN A 153 -25.72 3.28 -10.73
C GLN A 153 -24.32 2.65 -10.57
N CYS A 154 -23.37 3.40 -10.01
CA CYS A 154 -22.01 2.96 -9.77
C CYS A 154 -21.99 1.80 -8.77
N GLN A 155 -21.49 0.64 -9.21
CA GLN A 155 -21.44 -0.57 -8.38
C GLN A 155 -20.03 -1.16 -8.35
N LYS A 156 -19.62 -1.62 -7.16
CA LYS A 156 -18.36 -2.35 -6.97
C LYS A 156 -18.56 -3.80 -7.41
N MET A 157 -17.82 -4.22 -8.43
CA MET A 157 -17.94 -5.55 -9.02
C MET A 157 -16.64 -6.32 -8.85
N PRO A 158 -16.68 -7.61 -8.48
CA PRO A 158 -15.48 -8.44 -8.45
C PRO A 158 -14.89 -8.57 -9.86
N PHE A 159 -13.56 -8.61 -9.96
CA PHE A 159 -12.86 -8.90 -11.22
C PHE A 159 -11.99 -10.13 -11.02
N ASN A 160 -12.13 -11.12 -11.89
CA ASN A 160 -11.28 -12.29 -11.87
C ASN A 160 -9.99 -11.99 -12.67
N LEU A 161 -8.83 -12.27 -12.06
CA LEU A 161 -7.48 -12.12 -12.63
C LEU A 161 -6.82 -13.48 -12.93
N ASP A 162 -7.57 -14.53 -13.25
CA ASP A 162 -7.00 -15.85 -13.54
C ASP A 162 -5.98 -15.84 -14.70
N ASP A 163 -6.18 -14.98 -15.70
CA ASP A 163 -5.19 -14.65 -16.73
C ASP A 163 -5.14 -13.12 -16.93
N PRO A 164 -4.38 -12.41 -16.08
CA PRO A 164 -4.49 -10.97 -15.96
C PRO A 164 -3.59 -10.23 -16.96
N TYR A 165 -2.76 -10.95 -17.72
CA TYR A 165 -1.72 -10.35 -18.55
C TYR A 165 -2.19 -10.09 -19.99
N PRO A 166 -1.69 -9.03 -20.65
CA PRO A 166 -0.87 -7.96 -20.08
C PRO A 166 -1.72 -6.97 -19.27
N LEU A 167 -1.15 -6.43 -18.19
CA LEU A 167 -1.77 -5.38 -17.38
C LEU A 167 -0.81 -4.23 -17.13
N LEU A 168 -1.38 -3.05 -16.89
CA LEU A 168 -0.64 -1.89 -16.41
C LEU A 168 -0.94 -1.68 -14.92
N VAL A 169 0.10 -1.66 -14.09
CA VAL A 169 -0.03 -1.28 -12.67
C VAL A 169 0.35 0.18 -12.54
N VAL A 170 -0.55 0.97 -11.94
CA VAL A 170 -0.31 2.37 -11.59
C VAL A 170 -0.31 2.44 -10.07
N ASN A 171 0.89 2.45 -9.47
CA ASN A 171 1.07 2.56 -8.03
C ASN A 171 1.13 4.04 -7.63
N ILE A 172 0.10 4.52 -6.93
CA ILE A 172 -0.09 5.90 -6.47
C ILE A 172 0.29 5.99 -4.98
N GLY A 173 1.52 6.41 -4.70
CA GLY A 173 1.99 6.80 -3.37
C GLY A 173 2.37 8.29 -3.35
N SER A 174 3.44 8.64 -2.62
CA SER A 174 3.95 10.04 -2.58
C SER A 174 4.20 10.60 -4.00
N GLY A 175 4.71 9.77 -4.89
CA GLY A 175 4.69 9.93 -6.35
C GLY A 175 3.96 8.76 -7.00
N VAL A 176 4.03 8.65 -8.33
CA VAL A 176 3.37 7.56 -9.07
C VAL A 176 4.35 6.78 -9.92
N SER A 177 4.28 5.46 -9.87
CA SER A 177 5.03 4.55 -10.73
C SER A 177 4.08 3.76 -11.63
N ILE A 178 4.43 3.67 -12.91
CA ILE A 178 3.66 2.96 -13.93
C ILE A 178 4.48 1.78 -14.43
N LEU A 179 3.96 0.58 -14.23
CA LEU A 179 4.57 -0.69 -14.61
C LEU A 179 3.74 -1.37 -15.70
N ALA A 180 4.40 -1.82 -16.77
CA ALA A 180 3.82 -2.76 -17.72
C ALA A 180 4.20 -4.18 -17.28
N VAL A 181 3.20 -5.03 -17.08
CA VAL A 181 3.37 -6.41 -16.60
C VAL A 181 2.85 -7.34 -17.70
N ASN A 182 3.78 -8.05 -18.35
CA ASN A 182 3.50 -8.93 -19.50
C ASN A 182 3.30 -10.39 -19.07
N SER A 183 3.88 -10.79 -17.94
CA SER A 183 3.67 -12.08 -17.30
C SER A 183 4.12 -11.97 -15.84
N LYS A 184 3.97 -13.04 -15.07
CA LYS A 184 4.40 -13.11 -13.67
C LYS A 184 5.83 -12.64 -13.44
N ASP A 185 6.75 -13.07 -14.30
CA ASP A 185 8.19 -12.81 -14.14
C ASP A 185 8.70 -11.71 -15.09
N ILE A 186 7.83 -11.16 -15.94
CA ILE A 186 8.21 -10.16 -16.95
C ILE A 186 7.39 -8.91 -16.73
N TYR A 187 7.98 -7.96 -16.01
CA TYR A 187 7.45 -6.62 -15.82
C TYR A 187 8.55 -5.58 -16.01
N LYS A 188 8.13 -4.36 -16.37
CA LYS A 188 9.04 -3.23 -16.54
C LYS A 188 8.36 -1.97 -16.04
N ARG A 189 9.09 -1.20 -15.23
CA ARG A 189 8.71 0.19 -14.94
C ARG A 189 8.85 1.00 -16.23
N MET A 190 7.72 1.42 -16.78
CA MET A 190 7.68 2.17 -18.04
C MET A 190 7.99 3.63 -17.81
N THR A 191 7.36 4.22 -16.78
CA THR A 191 7.51 5.63 -16.43
C THR A 191 7.00 5.89 -15.00
N GLY A 192 7.00 7.14 -14.59
CA GLY A 192 6.29 7.61 -13.40
C GLY A 192 6.17 9.13 -13.40
N THR A 193 5.42 9.66 -12.44
CA THR A 193 5.28 11.11 -12.22
C THR A 193 5.53 11.43 -10.76
N SER A 194 6.13 12.60 -10.48
CA SER A 194 6.24 13.13 -9.12
C SER A 194 4.91 13.66 -8.59
N LEU A 195 3.90 13.85 -9.45
CA LEU A 195 2.57 14.32 -9.10
C LEU A 195 1.74 13.16 -8.55
N GLY A 196 2.01 12.77 -7.30
CA GLY A 196 1.23 11.78 -6.54
C GLY A 196 0.57 12.38 -5.30
N GLU A 197 0.36 11.54 -4.30
CA GLU A 197 -0.22 11.90 -2.99
C GLU A 197 0.52 13.05 -2.32
N GLY A 198 1.85 13.02 -2.34
CA GLY A 198 2.66 14.02 -1.66
C GLY A 198 2.46 15.41 -2.26
N THR A 199 2.20 15.46 -3.57
CA THR A 199 1.84 16.72 -4.24
C THR A 199 0.44 17.17 -3.85
N PHE A 200 -0.53 16.25 -3.77
CA PHE A 200 -1.89 16.57 -3.35
C PHE A 200 -1.92 17.14 -1.94
N LEU A 201 -1.37 16.39 -0.98
CA LEU A 201 -1.35 16.79 0.42
C LEU A 201 -0.55 18.08 0.61
N GLY A 202 0.64 18.19 0.01
CA GLY A 202 1.48 19.38 0.13
C GLY A 202 0.81 20.65 -0.42
N LEU A 203 0.17 20.57 -1.59
CA LEU A 203 -0.56 21.70 -2.16
C LEU A 203 -1.81 22.04 -1.36
N CYS A 204 -2.59 21.04 -0.94
CA CYS A 204 -3.77 21.28 -0.10
C CYS A 204 -3.37 21.94 1.22
N SER A 205 -2.35 21.46 1.92
CA SER A 205 -1.87 22.08 3.15
C SER A 205 -1.46 23.54 2.94
N LEU A 206 -0.78 23.86 1.84
CA LEU A 206 -0.39 25.25 1.53
C LEU A 206 -1.57 26.14 1.15
N LEU A 207 -2.54 25.62 0.40
CA LEU A 207 -3.64 26.40 -0.18
C LEU A 207 -4.84 26.52 0.76
N THR A 208 -5.07 25.53 1.62
CA THR A 208 -6.25 25.45 2.49
C THR A 208 -5.91 25.47 3.97
N GLY A 209 -4.66 25.15 4.33
CA GLY A 209 -4.24 25.00 5.72
C GLY A 209 -4.67 23.68 6.35
N CYS A 210 -5.06 22.67 5.57
CA CYS A 210 -5.36 21.35 6.12
C CYS A 210 -4.11 20.69 6.70
N GLU A 211 -4.28 19.96 7.81
CA GLU A 211 -3.18 19.34 8.55
C GLU A 211 -3.09 17.82 8.30
N SER A 212 -4.14 17.23 7.71
CA SER A 212 -4.19 15.80 7.41
C SER A 212 -4.70 15.50 6.01
N PHE A 213 -4.39 14.29 5.53
CA PHE A 213 -4.87 13.80 4.25
C PHE A 213 -6.40 13.62 4.26
N GLU A 214 -6.94 13.11 5.35
CA GLU A 214 -8.38 12.93 5.56
C GLU A 214 -9.14 14.27 5.48
N GLU A 215 -8.61 15.31 6.13
CA GLU A 215 -9.19 16.66 6.08
C GLU A 215 -9.11 17.26 4.68
N ALA A 216 -7.96 17.10 3.99
CA ALA A 216 -7.79 17.54 2.60
C ALA A 216 -8.81 16.88 1.66
N LEU A 217 -9.08 15.58 1.86
CA LEU A 217 -10.10 14.86 1.13
C LEU A 217 -11.50 15.36 1.45
N GLU A 218 -11.83 15.51 2.74
CA GLU A 218 -13.15 16.00 3.17
C GLU A 218 -13.47 17.36 2.55
N MET A 219 -12.51 18.30 2.55
CA MET A 219 -12.65 19.57 1.83
C MET A 219 -12.92 19.37 0.33
N ALA A 220 -12.17 18.48 -0.34
CA ALA A 220 -12.38 18.21 -1.76
C ALA A 220 -13.76 17.60 -2.08
N PHE A 221 -14.35 16.85 -1.15
CA PHE A 221 -15.68 16.27 -1.27
C PHE A 221 -16.81 17.30 -1.14
N GLN A 222 -16.58 18.42 -0.44
CA GLN A 222 -17.59 19.44 -0.16
C GLN A 222 -17.82 20.41 -1.33
N SER A 223 -16.90 20.49 -2.29
CA SER A 223 -17.06 21.34 -3.48
C SER A 223 -17.57 20.58 -4.71
N PHE A 224 -18.30 21.28 -5.58
CA PHE A 224 -18.63 20.87 -6.95
C PHE A 224 -18.32 21.97 -7.98
N ARG A 225 -17.66 23.06 -7.58
CA ARG A 225 -17.41 24.22 -8.45
C ARG A 225 -16.19 24.01 -9.33
N ASN A 226 -16.20 24.65 -10.49
CA ASN A 226 -15.04 24.74 -11.40
C ASN A 226 -14.43 26.14 -11.35
N MET A 227 -13.12 26.23 -11.61
CA MET A 227 -12.33 27.47 -11.51
C MET A 227 -11.86 27.97 -12.88
N ILE A 228 -12.60 27.66 -13.95
CA ILE A 228 -12.21 27.96 -15.34
C ILE A 228 -12.22 29.47 -15.60
N TYR A 229 -13.15 30.20 -14.98
CA TYR A 229 -13.36 31.63 -15.19
C TYR A 229 -12.69 32.48 -14.11
N LYS A 230 -12.27 33.70 -14.46
CA LYS A 230 -11.54 34.60 -13.54
C LYS A 230 -12.41 35.01 -12.34
N GLU A 231 -13.67 35.30 -12.58
CA GLU A 231 -14.65 35.75 -11.58
C GLU A 231 -14.91 34.65 -10.54
N LYS A 232 -14.86 33.39 -10.95
CA LYS A 232 -14.96 32.24 -10.04
C LYS A 232 -13.69 32.04 -9.21
N ARG A 233 -12.52 32.47 -9.69
CA ARG A 233 -11.26 32.43 -8.93
C ARG A 233 -11.19 33.51 -7.86
N GLU A 234 -11.87 34.64 -8.05
CA GLU A 234 -11.93 35.74 -7.08
C GLU A 234 -12.81 35.41 -5.86
N SER A 235 -13.71 34.43 -5.96
CA SER A 235 -14.63 33.98 -4.90
C SER A 235 -14.41 32.52 -4.49
N VAL A 236 -13.19 32.01 -4.72
CA VAL A 236 -12.82 30.61 -4.49
C VAL A 236 -12.80 30.27 -3.00
N SER A 237 -13.38 29.14 -2.63
CA SER A 237 -13.28 28.61 -1.26
C SER A 237 -12.10 27.64 -1.10
N LYS A 238 -11.80 27.24 0.13
CA LYS A 238 -10.76 26.22 0.41
C LYS A 238 -11.12 24.86 -0.19
N GLU A 239 -12.40 24.51 -0.12
CA GLU A 239 -12.98 23.27 -0.67
C GLU A 239 -12.82 23.23 -2.20
N ASP A 240 -13.01 24.38 -2.88
CA ASP A 240 -12.80 24.52 -4.31
C ASP A 240 -11.33 24.27 -4.69
N LEU A 241 -10.38 24.80 -3.92
CA LEU A 241 -8.95 24.59 -4.12
C LEU A 241 -8.54 23.12 -3.87
N ALA A 242 -9.04 22.50 -2.80
CA ALA A 242 -8.79 21.09 -2.49
C ALA A 242 -9.30 20.18 -3.62
N ARG A 243 -10.54 20.42 -4.10
CA ARG A 243 -11.10 19.66 -5.23
C ARG A 243 -10.30 19.86 -6.51
N ALA A 244 -9.92 21.08 -6.84
CA ALA A 244 -9.16 21.35 -8.06
C ALA A 244 -7.78 20.67 -8.04
N THR A 245 -7.12 20.67 -6.88
CA THR A 245 -5.85 19.98 -6.67
C THR A 245 -6.03 18.47 -6.88
N LEU A 246 -7.07 17.88 -6.28
CA LEU A 246 -7.39 16.46 -6.45
C LEU A 246 -7.65 16.08 -7.91
N VAL A 247 -8.50 16.84 -8.60
CA VAL A 247 -8.86 16.61 -10.00
C VAL A 247 -7.64 16.76 -10.92
N THR A 248 -6.79 17.76 -10.68
CA THR A 248 -5.60 18.02 -11.51
C THR A 248 -4.61 16.85 -11.42
N ILE A 249 -4.35 16.36 -10.21
CA ILE A 249 -3.43 15.24 -9.99
C ILE A 249 -4.04 13.96 -10.57
N THR A 250 -5.32 13.69 -10.30
CA THR A 250 -6.02 12.48 -10.75
C THR A 250 -6.11 12.38 -12.27
N ASN A 251 -6.38 13.50 -12.95
CA ASN A 251 -6.49 13.53 -14.41
C ASN A 251 -5.12 13.40 -15.12
N ASN A 252 -4.01 13.55 -14.39
CA ASN A 252 -2.68 13.38 -14.96
C ASN A 252 -2.29 11.89 -15.17
N PHE A 253 -3.15 10.93 -14.79
CA PHE A 253 -2.87 9.49 -14.86
C PHE A 253 -3.40 8.75 -16.11
N GLY A 254 -3.93 9.46 -17.11
CA GLY A 254 -4.64 8.82 -18.23
C GLY A 254 -3.89 8.84 -19.56
N SER A 255 -3.23 7.74 -19.94
CA SER A 255 -3.20 7.20 -21.32
C SER A 255 -2.31 5.94 -21.36
N VAL A 256 -2.65 4.95 -22.20
CA VAL A 256 -1.77 3.89 -22.76
C VAL A 256 -2.04 2.39 -22.38
N ALA A 257 -3.06 1.95 -21.62
CA ALA A 257 -3.25 0.47 -21.44
C ALA A 257 -4.67 -0.06 -21.25
N ARG A 258 -4.96 -1.24 -21.87
CA ARG A 258 -6.25 -2.00 -21.92
C ARG A 258 -6.89 -2.28 -20.55
N ILE A 259 -6.08 -2.65 -19.57
CA ILE A 259 -6.47 -2.86 -18.18
C ILE A 259 -5.48 -2.08 -17.33
N VAL A 260 -6.00 -1.19 -16.48
CA VAL A 260 -5.20 -0.37 -15.58
C VAL A 260 -5.58 -0.72 -14.15
N VAL A 261 -4.66 -1.33 -13.42
CA VAL A 261 -4.81 -1.60 -11.98
C VAL A 261 -4.21 -0.43 -11.21
N PHE A 262 -5.06 0.33 -10.53
CA PHE A 262 -4.64 1.39 -9.63
C PHE A 262 -4.45 0.82 -8.23
N VAL A 263 -3.29 1.08 -7.63
CA VAL A 263 -2.92 0.63 -6.28
C VAL A 263 -2.32 1.80 -5.49
N GLY A 264 -2.18 1.64 -4.17
CA GLY A 264 -1.60 2.64 -3.28
C GLY A 264 -2.55 3.13 -2.17
N ASN A 265 -1.96 3.55 -1.04
CA ASN A 265 -2.70 3.90 0.19
C ASN A 265 -3.74 5.01 0.01
N VAL A 266 -3.54 5.92 -0.94
CA VAL A 266 -4.46 7.04 -1.28
C VAL A 266 -5.87 6.57 -1.59
N LEU A 267 -5.99 5.40 -2.20
CA LEU A 267 -7.26 4.88 -2.71
C LEU A 267 -8.09 4.24 -1.60
N CYS A 268 -7.46 3.80 -0.49
CA CYS A 268 -8.09 3.05 0.61
C CYS A 268 -9.32 3.74 1.22
N VAL A 269 -9.36 5.07 1.20
CA VAL A 269 -10.46 5.89 1.76
C VAL A 269 -11.06 6.85 0.74
N ASN A 270 -10.61 6.82 -0.52
CA ASN A 270 -10.91 7.87 -1.50
C ASN A 270 -11.77 7.37 -2.67
N THR A 271 -13.02 7.05 -2.37
CA THR A 271 -13.99 6.64 -3.39
C THR A 271 -14.22 7.69 -4.49
N LEU A 272 -13.96 8.99 -4.27
CA LEU A 272 -14.05 10.00 -5.33
C LEU A 272 -12.91 9.86 -6.32
N SER A 273 -11.67 9.74 -5.86
CA SER A 273 -10.54 9.47 -6.74
C SER A 273 -10.71 8.15 -7.47
N MET A 274 -11.19 7.09 -6.81
CA MET A 274 -11.48 5.83 -7.49
C MET A 274 -12.55 6.00 -8.57
N LYS A 275 -13.62 6.75 -8.31
CA LYS A 275 -14.65 7.05 -9.32
C LYS A 275 -14.10 7.87 -10.48
N LEU A 276 -13.26 8.88 -10.20
CA LEU A 276 -12.60 9.70 -11.23
C LEU A 276 -11.62 8.87 -12.07
N LEU A 277 -10.80 8.03 -11.42
CA LEU A 277 -9.88 7.10 -12.07
C LEU A 277 -10.58 5.98 -12.83
N ALA A 278 -11.83 5.65 -12.47
CA ALA A 278 -12.65 4.74 -13.25
C ALA A 278 -13.34 5.43 -14.43
N TYR A 279 -13.78 6.67 -14.25
CA TYR A 279 -14.46 7.45 -15.28
C TYR A 279 -13.53 7.91 -16.39
N ALA A 280 -12.37 8.47 -16.07
CA ALA A 280 -11.51 9.10 -17.07
C ALA A 280 -10.97 8.12 -18.13
N PRO A 281 -10.44 6.93 -17.78
CA PRO A 281 -10.00 5.94 -18.77
C PRO A 281 -11.16 5.39 -19.60
N ASP A 282 -12.32 5.12 -19.00
CA ASP A 282 -13.50 4.61 -19.70
C ASP A 282 -13.99 5.62 -20.74
N LEU A 283 -14.13 6.90 -20.35
CA LEU A 283 -14.53 7.99 -21.23
C LEU A 283 -13.54 8.19 -22.39
N TRP A 284 -12.24 8.29 -22.09
CA TRP A 284 -11.23 8.68 -23.08
C TRP A 284 -10.91 7.54 -24.05
N SER A 285 -11.18 6.31 -23.65
CA SER A 285 -10.98 5.13 -24.47
C SER A 285 -12.24 4.60 -25.14
N LYS A 286 -13.39 5.24 -24.91
CA LYS A 286 -14.71 4.76 -25.37
C LYS A 286 -15.00 3.34 -24.89
N GLY A 287 -14.74 3.07 -23.61
CA GLY A 287 -14.98 1.78 -22.95
C GLY A 287 -13.95 0.68 -23.25
N GLN A 288 -12.85 1.00 -23.94
CA GLN A 288 -11.78 0.03 -24.21
C GLN A 288 -10.84 -0.19 -23.03
N LEU A 289 -10.76 0.77 -22.10
CA LEU A 289 -9.95 0.70 -20.89
C LEU A 289 -10.82 0.53 -19.66
N LYS A 290 -10.39 -0.39 -18.79
CA LYS A 290 -11.06 -0.64 -17.52
C LYS A 290 -10.12 -0.37 -16.35
N ALA A 291 -10.56 0.48 -15.42
CA ALA A 291 -9.87 0.72 -14.17
C ALA A 291 -10.22 -0.37 -13.15
N LEU A 292 -9.20 -1.04 -12.63
CA LEU A 292 -9.29 -2.01 -11.55
C LEU A 292 -8.63 -1.43 -10.29
N PHE A 293 -9.08 -1.89 -9.13
CA PHE A 293 -8.60 -1.51 -7.80
C PHE A 293 -8.40 -2.76 -6.95
N LEU A 294 -7.53 -2.70 -5.94
CA LEU A 294 -7.27 -3.83 -5.02
C LEU A 294 -7.96 -3.60 -3.68
N LYS A 295 -8.38 -4.68 -3.00
CA LYS A 295 -8.95 -4.57 -1.64
C LYS A 295 -7.88 -4.23 -0.60
N HIS A 296 -6.64 -4.64 -0.87
CA HIS A 296 -5.47 -4.41 -0.03
C HIS A 296 -4.46 -3.50 -0.75
N GLU A 297 -4.96 -2.48 -1.44
CA GLU A 297 -4.20 -1.62 -2.36
C GLU A 297 -2.98 -0.93 -1.75
N GLY A 298 -3.00 -0.66 -0.44
CA GLY A 298 -1.88 -0.08 0.29
C GLY A 298 -0.79 -1.06 0.75
N TYR A 299 -1.10 -2.37 0.81
CA TYR A 299 -0.25 -3.36 1.48
C TYR A 299 0.45 -4.33 0.53
N PHE A 300 0.29 -4.10 -0.77
CA PHE A 300 0.79 -4.97 -1.81
C PHE A 300 2.31 -5.17 -1.78
N GLY A 301 3.07 -4.08 -1.63
CA GLY A 301 4.52 -4.15 -1.50
C GLY A 301 4.93 -4.94 -0.26
N ALA A 302 4.26 -4.71 0.87
CA ALA A 302 4.53 -5.39 2.13
C ALA A 302 4.25 -6.90 2.06
N VAL A 303 3.17 -7.31 1.40
CA VAL A 303 2.86 -8.75 1.18
C VAL A 303 3.84 -9.38 0.20
N SER A 304 4.19 -8.69 -0.88
CA SER A 304 5.19 -9.17 -1.85
C SER A 304 6.54 -9.40 -1.16
N ALA A 305 6.94 -8.47 -0.28
CA ALA A 305 8.13 -8.62 0.53
C ALA A 305 8.07 -9.88 1.42
N LEU A 306 6.94 -10.12 2.09
CA LEU A 306 6.73 -11.31 2.91
C LEU A 306 6.82 -12.61 2.08
N LEU A 307 6.23 -12.61 0.88
CA LEU A 307 6.23 -13.78 -0.01
C LEU A 307 7.62 -14.15 -0.53
N GLY A 308 8.55 -13.20 -0.59
CA GLY A 308 9.94 -13.46 -0.98
C GLY A 308 10.81 -14.02 0.13
N LEU A 309 10.33 -14.10 1.38
CA LEU A 309 11.08 -14.60 2.53
C LEU A 309 11.73 -15.99 2.32
N PRO A 310 11.06 -16.99 1.71
CA PRO A 310 11.64 -18.33 1.50
C PRO A 310 12.88 -18.35 0.59
N ASN A 311 13.10 -17.30 -0.21
CA ASN A 311 14.26 -17.20 -1.09
C ASN A 311 15.55 -16.85 -0.33
N PHE A 312 15.43 -16.47 0.94
CA PHE A 312 16.54 -15.96 1.76
C PHE A 312 16.67 -16.67 3.11
N SER A 313 15.91 -17.76 3.32
CA SER A 313 15.86 -18.57 4.55
C SER A 313 16.56 -19.92 4.42
#